data_AF-A0A943PRW2-F1
#
_entry.id   AF-A0A943PRW2-F1
#
_cell.length_a   1.000
_cell.length_b   1.000
_cell.length_c   1.000
_cell.angle_alpha   90.00
_cell.angle_beta   90.00
_cell.angle_gamma   90.00
#
_symmetry.space_group_name_H-M   'P 1'
#
loop_
_entity.id
_entity.type
_entity.pdbx_description
1 polymer ?
#
loop_
_entity_poly.entity_id
_entity_poly.type
_entity_poly.pdbx_seq_one_letter_code
_entity_poly.pdbx_strand_id
1 'polypeptide(L)'
;MENYFIIHGSFGTPYSNWIGWLFDFISSDGKEVYVPHFPIGVGKQNYENWSKLLKYYVDLGLITENTIIIGHSIAPVFISKFLIENKIKIKKLISVCGFNNYLGINKDYDAVNESMYLNNIEEIRNYVKDIVCFYSDNDPYVKYEVEKDFADKISTESILIPNAGHINSESGYDTFEEIVGYL
;
A
#
# COMPACT_ATOMS: atom_id res chain seq x y z
N MET A 1 -16.35 14.20 -3.72
CA MET A 1 -16.37 13.68 -2.34
C MET A 1 -15.08 12.91 -2.14
N GLU A 2 -14.52 12.94 -0.93
CA GLU A 2 -13.34 12.13 -0.61
C GLU A 2 -13.77 10.69 -0.38
N ASN A 3 -12.96 9.76 -0.86
CA ASN A 3 -13.15 8.34 -0.65
C ASN A 3 -11.81 7.63 -0.44
N TYR A 4 -11.88 6.43 0.11
CA TYR A 4 -10.72 5.69 0.57
C TYR A 4 -10.63 4.34 -0.13
N PHE A 5 -9.41 3.95 -0.49
CA PHE A 5 -9.08 2.58 -0.88
C PHE A 5 -8.07 2.00 0.10
N ILE A 6 -8.32 0.79 0.61
CA ILE A 6 -7.38 0.07 1.46
C ILE A 6 -6.97 -1.22 0.76
N ILE A 7 -5.68 -1.37 0.46
CA ILE A 7 -5.13 -2.44 -0.37
C ILE A 7 -4.16 -3.30 0.44
N HIS A 8 -4.46 -4.61 0.49
CA HIS A 8 -3.68 -5.59 1.24
C HIS A 8 -2.33 -5.92 0.60
N GLY A 9 -1.43 -6.48 1.41
CA GLY A 9 -0.11 -6.96 0.99
C GLY A 9 -0.13 -8.33 0.29
N SER A 10 1.07 -8.88 0.08
CA SER A 10 1.26 -10.19 -0.55
C SER A 10 0.63 -11.32 0.25
N PHE A 11 -0.10 -12.20 -0.43
CA PHE A 11 -0.87 -13.30 0.16
C PHE A 11 -1.90 -12.87 1.22
N GLY A 12 -2.13 -11.56 1.39
CA GLY A 12 -3.13 -11.03 2.31
C GLY A 12 -4.55 -11.15 1.77
N THR A 13 -5.54 -10.87 2.62
CA THR A 13 -6.95 -10.80 2.22
C THR A 13 -7.53 -9.43 2.59
N PRO A 14 -8.67 -9.05 2.00
CA PRO A 14 -9.46 -7.94 2.54
C PRO A 14 -9.68 -8.12 4.04
N TYR A 15 -9.53 -7.03 4.78
CA TYR A 15 -9.78 -6.96 6.22
C TYR A 15 -8.84 -7.79 7.13
N SER A 16 -7.74 -8.32 6.60
CA SER A 16 -6.65 -8.88 7.42
C SER A 16 -5.82 -7.78 8.10
N ASN A 17 -5.08 -8.12 9.17
CA ASN A 17 -4.32 -7.14 9.96
C ASN A 17 -5.26 -6.03 10.49
N TRP A 18 -4.75 -4.80 10.55
CA TRP A 18 -5.49 -3.60 10.91
C TRP A 18 -6.47 -3.10 9.83
N ILE A 19 -6.55 -3.73 8.65
CA ILE A 19 -7.40 -3.26 7.54
C ILE A 19 -8.88 -3.30 7.92
N GLY A 20 -9.31 -4.35 8.63
CA GLY A 20 -10.71 -4.48 9.09
C GLY A 20 -11.10 -3.36 10.05
N TRP A 21 -10.28 -3.16 11.06
CA TRP A 21 -10.46 -2.07 12.02
C TRP A 21 -10.46 -0.68 11.34
N LEU A 22 -9.55 -0.45 10.40
CA LEU A 22 -9.46 0.85 9.71
C LEU A 22 -10.67 1.09 8.80
N PHE A 23 -11.17 0.05 8.14
CA PHE A 23 -12.42 0.14 7.37
C PHE A 23 -13.59 0.57 8.26
N ASP A 24 -13.77 -0.08 9.41
CA ASP A 24 -14.85 0.24 10.35
C ASP A 24 -14.69 1.67 10.88
N PHE A 25 -13.47 2.06 11.26
CA PHE A 25 -13.16 3.39 11.75
C PHE A 25 -13.56 4.48 10.75
N ILE A 26 -13.08 4.39 9.50
CA ILE A 26 -13.35 5.40 8.46
C ILE A 26 -14.83 5.40 8.07
N SER A 27 -15.43 4.22 7.90
CA SER A 27 -16.83 4.10 7.47
C SER A 27 -17.82 4.58 8.53
N SER A 28 -17.47 4.47 9.81
CA SER A 28 -18.31 4.96 10.93
C SER A 28 -18.49 6.48 10.92
N ASP A 29 -17.56 7.22 10.28
CA ASP A 29 -17.61 8.66 10.06
C ASP A 29 -18.38 9.04 8.77
N GLY A 30 -19.08 8.07 8.15
CA GLY A 30 -19.92 8.28 6.97
C GLY A 30 -19.15 8.45 5.66
N LYS A 31 -17.85 8.13 5.64
CA LYS A 31 -16.98 8.20 4.46
C LYS A 31 -17.09 6.94 3.62
N GLU A 32 -16.89 7.08 2.30
CA GLU A 32 -16.88 5.94 1.38
C GLU A 32 -15.53 5.23 1.41
N VAL A 33 -15.54 3.91 1.64
CA VAL A 33 -14.32 3.09 1.74
C VAL A 33 -14.45 1.84 0.88
N TYR A 34 -13.43 1.56 0.09
CA TYR A 34 -13.32 0.39 -0.77
C TYR A 34 -12.15 -0.49 -0.31
N VAL A 35 -12.40 -1.76 -0.05
CA VAL A 35 -11.38 -2.75 0.31
C VAL A 35 -11.39 -3.88 -0.74
N PRO A 36 -10.84 -3.63 -1.94
CA PRO A 36 -10.86 -4.60 -3.04
C PRO A 36 -10.12 -5.90 -2.66
N HIS A 37 -10.68 -7.02 -3.09
CA HIS A 37 -10.01 -8.32 -3.02
C HIS A 37 -9.18 -8.53 -4.27
N PHE A 38 -7.86 -8.37 -4.16
CA PHE A 38 -6.96 -8.64 -5.28
C PHE A 38 -6.66 -10.14 -5.41
N PRO A 39 -6.37 -10.64 -6.63
CA PRO A 39 -5.95 -12.03 -6.81
C PRO A 39 -4.68 -12.36 -6.01
N ILE A 40 -4.72 -13.46 -5.26
CA ILE A 40 -3.61 -13.92 -4.41
C ILE A 40 -2.99 -15.21 -4.93
N GLY A 41 -1.72 -15.43 -4.55
CA GLY A 41 -0.98 -16.66 -4.81
C GLY A 41 -0.10 -16.60 -6.06
N VAL A 42 0.91 -17.47 -6.09
CA VAL A 42 1.88 -17.57 -7.20
C VAL A 42 1.15 -17.77 -8.54
N GLY A 43 1.55 -17.00 -9.55
CA GLY A 43 0.95 -16.98 -10.89
C GLY A 43 -0.35 -16.17 -11.01
N LYS A 44 -1.00 -15.79 -9.89
CA LYS A 44 -2.21 -14.95 -9.89
C LYS A 44 -1.95 -13.55 -9.36
N GLN A 45 -1.20 -13.44 -8.27
CA GLN A 45 -0.74 -12.18 -7.71
C GLN A 45 0.42 -11.66 -8.54
N ASN A 46 0.13 -10.74 -9.43
CA ASN A 46 1.11 -10.06 -10.27
C ASN A 46 0.54 -8.71 -10.72
N TYR A 47 1.43 -7.85 -11.22
CA TYR A 47 1.08 -6.50 -11.63
C TYR A 47 -0.04 -6.46 -12.67
N GLU A 48 0.01 -7.33 -13.67
CA GLU A 48 -1.00 -7.34 -14.75
C GLU A 48 -2.42 -7.59 -14.20
N ASN A 49 -2.57 -8.60 -13.35
CA ASN A 49 -3.87 -8.96 -12.78
C ASN A 49 -4.37 -7.91 -11.78
N TRP A 50 -3.49 -7.38 -10.93
CA TRP A 50 -3.87 -6.33 -9.98
C TRP A 50 -4.20 -5.03 -10.70
N SER A 51 -3.41 -4.65 -11.71
CA SER A 51 -3.65 -3.46 -12.54
C SER A 51 -4.99 -3.53 -13.26
N LYS A 52 -5.35 -4.67 -13.85
CA LYS A 52 -6.69 -4.87 -14.47
C LYS A 52 -7.83 -4.61 -13.49
N LEU A 53 -7.72 -5.12 -12.26
CA LEU A 53 -8.75 -4.91 -11.24
C LEU A 53 -8.82 -3.45 -10.81
N LEU A 54 -7.68 -2.82 -10.51
CA LEU A 54 -7.67 -1.43 -10.06
C LEU A 54 -8.13 -0.47 -11.17
N LYS A 55 -7.80 -0.77 -12.43
CA LYS A 55 -8.28 -0.04 -13.61
C LYS A 55 -9.80 -0.06 -13.73
N TYR A 56 -10.46 -1.16 -13.34
CA TYR A 56 -11.92 -1.21 -13.34
C TYR A 56 -12.52 -0.18 -12.36
N TYR A 57 -11.94 0.00 -11.18
CA TYR A 57 -12.37 1.05 -10.24
C TYR A 57 -12.14 2.47 -10.80
N VAL A 58 -11.07 2.68 -11.56
CA VAL A 58 -10.84 3.94 -12.29
C VAL A 58 -11.92 4.18 -13.34
N ASP A 59 -12.27 3.16 -14.13
CA ASP A 59 -13.27 3.25 -15.20
C ASP A 59 -14.68 3.50 -14.67
N LEU A 60 -14.97 3.05 -13.45
CA LEU A 60 -16.20 3.38 -12.71
C LEU A 60 -16.21 4.79 -12.13
N GLY A 61 -15.10 5.55 -12.24
CA GLY A 61 -14.97 6.89 -11.67
C GLY A 61 -14.79 6.90 -10.15
N LEU A 62 -14.42 5.77 -9.54
CA LEU A 62 -14.24 5.64 -8.09
C LEU A 62 -12.85 6.07 -7.63
N ILE A 63 -11.85 6.07 -8.50
CA ILE A 63 -10.52 6.61 -8.20
C ILE A 63 -10.37 7.94 -8.92
N THR A 64 -10.23 9.01 -8.12
CA THR A 64 -10.19 10.40 -8.59
C THR A 64 -9.08 11.17 -7.90
N GLU A 65 -8.90 12.45 -8.27
CA GLU A 65 -7.94 13.34 -7.60
C GLU A 65 -8.27 13.60 -6.12
N ASN A 66 -9.47 13.24 -5.65
CA ASN A 66 -9.87 13.35 -4.23
C ASN A 66 -9.70 12.05 -3.45
N THR A 67 -9.23 10.98 -4.08
CA THR A 67 -9.11 9.65 -3.45
C THR A 67 -7.88 9.54 -2.57
N ILE A 68 -8.02 8.90 -1.41
CA ILE A 68 -6.91 8.50 -0.54
C ILE A 68 -6.71 6.99 -0.68
N ILE A 69 -5.51 6.56 -1.03
CA ILE A 69 -5.18 5.13 -1.13
C ILE A 69 -4.21 4.77 0.00
N ILE A 70 -4.55 3.72 0.74
CA ILE A 70 -3.78 3.17 1.85
C ILE A 70 -3.31 1.78 1.43
N GLY A 71 -2.01 1.55 1.39
CA GLY A 71 -1.42 0.29 0.95
C GLY A 71 -0.50 -0.32 2.01
N HIS A 72 -0.61 -1.63 2.22
CA HIS A 72 0.28 -2.39 3.08
C HIS A 72 1.29 -3.22 2.27
N SER A 73 2.53 -3.32 2.75
CA SER A 73 3.56 -4.24 2.25
C SER A 73 3.92 -4.01 0.77
N ILE A 74 3.56 -4.93 -0.14
CA ILE A 74 3.81 -4.78 -1.58
C ILE A 74 2.88 -3.75 -2.26
N ALA A 75 1.74 -3.43 -1.64
CA ALA A 75 0.72 -2.58 -2.28
C ALA A 75 1.22 -1.16 -2.62
N PRO A 76 2.00 -0.45 -1.78
CA PRO A 76 2.52 0.87 -2.11
C PRO A 76 3.32 0.95 -3.41
N VAL A 77 4.19 -0.03 -3.69
CA VAL A 77 4.95 -0.05 -4.96
C VAL A 77 4.05 -0.39 -6.14
N PHE A 78 3.11 -1.33 -5.97
CA PHE A 78 2.09 -1.64 -6.97
C PHE A 78 1.25 -0.39 -7.33
N ILE A 79 0.72 0.30 -6.32
CA ILE A 79 -0.08 1.52 -6.49
C ILE A 79 0.74 2.58 -7.20
N SER A 80 1.99 2.79 -6.78
CA SER A 80 2.86 3.78 -7.39
C SER A 80 3.09 3.49 -8.88
N LYS A 81 3.41 2.24 -9.22
CA LYS A 81 3.56 1.79 -10.61
C LYS A 81 2.29 1.98 -11.43
N PHE A 82 1.14 1.58 -10.86
CA PHE A 82 -0.15 1.73 -11.52
C PHE A 82 -0.49 3.19 -11.83
N LEU A 83 -0.31 4.09 -10.86
CA LEU A 83 -0.60 5.52 -11.03
C LEU A 83 0.32 6.18 -12.06
N ILE A 84 1.62 5.83 -12.05
CA ILE A 84 2.61 6.33 -13.01
C ILE A 84 2.27 5.89 -14.43
N GLU A 85 2.06 4.59 -14.65
CA GLU A 85 1.80 4.05 -15.99
C GLU A 85 0.49 4.56 -16.59
N ASN A 86 -0.54 4.73 -15.76
CA ASN A 86 -1.86 5.19 -16.21
C ASN A 86 -2.05 6.71 -16.13
N LYS A 87 -1.05 7.45 -15.62
CA LYS A 87 -1.07 8.90 -15.41
C LYS A 87 -2.24 9.38 -14.56
N ILE A 88 -2.57 8.62 -13.51
CA ILE A 88 -3.71 8.88 -12.64
C ILE A 88 -3.25 9.65 -11.42
N LYS A 89 -3.97 10.72 -11.09
CA LYS A 89 -3.73 11.52 -9.89
C LYS A 89 -4.69 11.12 -8.78
N ILE A 90 -4.18 11.13 -7.55
CA ILE A 90 -4.95 10.93 -6.32
C ILE A 90 -4.56 11.99 -5.28
N LYS A 91 -5.37 12.12 -4.24
CA LYS A 91 -5.14 13.13 -3.18
C LYS A 91 -3.92 12.76 -2.34
N LYS A 92 -3.91 11.53 -1.81
CA LYS A 92 -2.92 11.06 -0.83
C LYS A 92 -2.63 9.56 -1.00
N LEU A 93 -1.38 9.19 -0.80
CA LEU A 93 -0.95 7.80 -0.64
C LEU A 93 -0.43 7.60 0.79
N ILE A 94 -1.00 6.65 1.53
CA ILE A 94 -0.46 6.20 2.81
C ILE A 94 0.15 4.82 2.60
N SER A 95 1.47 4.73 2.73
CA SER A 95 2.26 3.51 2.59
C SER A 95 2.59 2.95 3.97
N VAL A 96 2.28 1.69 4.22
CA VAL A 96 2.62 0.98 5.46
C VAL A 96 3.54 -0.20 5.13
N CYS A 97 4.78 -0.19 5.61
CA CYS A 97 5.83 -1.17 5.29
C CYS A 97 6.06 -1.34 3.78
N GLY A 98 6.08 -0.21 3.05
CA GLY A 98 6.29 -0.19 1.61
C GLY A 98 7.75 -0.46 1.23
N PHE A 99 7.97 -1.21 0.16
CA PHE A 99 9.30 -1.54 -0.34
C PHE A 99 9.33 -1.73 -1.86
N ASN A 100 10.52 -1.68 -2.45
CA ASN A 100 10.71 -1.82 -3.90
C ASN A 100 12.04 -2.54 -4.20
N ASN A 101 12.08 -3.28 -5.32
CA ASN A 101 13.28 -3.99 -5.81
C ASN A 101 13.98 -4.89 -4.76
N TYR A 102 13.21 -5.58 -3.92
CA TYR A 102 13.75 -6.42 -2.85
C TYR A 102 13.39 -7.89 -3.03
N LEU A 103 14.40 -8.73 -3.18
CA LEU A 103 14.25 -10.18 -3.25
C LEU A 103 14.96 -10.82 -2.05
N GLY A 104 14.47 -11.98 -1.62
CA GLY A 104 15.07 -12.74 -0.53
C GLY A 104 14.17 -12.96 0.68
N ILE A 105 12.86 -12.69 0.57
CA ILE A 105 11.88 -13.11 1.59
C ILE A 105 11.77 -14.64 1.53
N ASN A 106 11.33 -15.15 0.38
CA ASN A 106 11.40 -16.54 -0.06
C ASN A 106 10.94 -16.63 -1.52
N LYS A 107 11.05 -17.82 -2.15
CA LYS A 107 10.71 -18.02 -3.57
C LYS A 107 9.28 -17.61 -3.94
N ASP A 108 8.30 -17.87 -3.08
CA ASP A 108 6.90 -17.59 -3.39
C ASP A 108 6.60 -16.09 -3.30
N TYR A 109 7.14 -15.40 -2.29
CA TYR A 109 7.04 -13.95 -2.16
C TYR A 109 7.79 -13.22 -3.28
N ASP A 110 9.01 -13.64 -3.57
CA ASP A 110 9.81 -13.08 -4.64
C ASP A 110 9.07 -13.19 -5.98
N ALA A 111 8.45 -14.36 -6.26
CA ALA A 111 7.70 -14.60 -7.49
C ALA A 111 6.45 -13.71 -7.66
N VAL A 112 5.75 -13.37 -6.57
CA VAL A 112 4.56 -12.50 -6.66
C VAL A 112 4.90 -11.01 -6.60
N ASN A 113 6.05 -10.65 -6.00
CA ASN A 113 6.45 -9.27 -5.82
C ASN A 113 7.21 -8.70 -7.02
N GLU A 114 8.02 -9.51 -7.71
CA GLU A 114 8.94 -9.03 -8.77
C GLU A 114 8.25 -8.18 -9.83
N SER A 115 7.08 -8.62 -10.30
CA SER A 115 6.32 -7.90 -11.32
C SER A 115 5.78 -6.53 -10.87
N MET A 116 5.66 -6.31 -9.55
CA MET A 116 5.14 -5.07 -8.96
C MET A 116 6.18 -3.95 -8.96
N TYR A 117 7.47 -4.28 -9.04
CA TYR A 117 8.56 -3.32 -8.93
C TYR A 117 8.66 -2.35 -10.11
N LEU A 118 9.28 -1.21 -9.83
CA LEU A 118 9.47 -0.09 -10.75
C LEU A 118 10.80 0.61 -10.49
N ASN A 119 11.52 1.01 -11.53
CA ASN A 119 12.82 1.68 -11.38
C ASN A 119 12.68 3.17 -11.03
N ASN A 120 11.76 3.87 -11.67
CA ASN A 120 11.53 5.32 -11.57
C ASN A 120 10.45 5.67 -10.53
N ILE A 121 10.54 5.07 -9.33
CA ILE A 121 9.50 5.20 -8.30
C ILE A 121 9.24 6.65 -7.87
N GLU A 122 10.26 7.52 -7.92
CA GLU A 122 10.16 8.94 -7.56
C GLU A 122 9.18 9.72 -8.45
N GLU A 123 8.88 9.24 -9.67
CA GLU A 123 7.89 9.85 -10.56
C GLU A 123 6.48 9.89 -9.95
N ILE A 124 6.22 9.08 -8.91
CA ILE A 124 4.95 9.09 -8.19
C ILE A 124 4.58 10.48 -7.66
N ARG A 125 5.58 11.31 -7.35
CA ARG A 125 5.38 12.68 -6.86
C ARG A 125 4.71 13.61 -7.89
N ASN A 126 4.71 13.24 -9.18
CA ASN A 126 3.95 13.94 -10.22
C ASN A 126 2.43 13.66 -10.14
N TYR A 127 2.06 12.57 -9.48
CA TYR A 127 0.70 12.02 -9.45
C TYR A 127 0.06 12.11 -8.06
N VAL A 128 0.88 12.15 -7.01
CA VAL A 128 0.43 12.23 -5.62
C VAL A 128 1.25 13.30 -4.90
N LYS A 129 0.57 14.31 -4.36
CA LYS A 129 1.23 15.43 -3.67
C LYS A 129 1.52 15.18 -2.20
N ASP A 130 0.78 14.26 -1.59
CA ASP A 130 0.89 13.92 -0.17
C ASP A 130 1.10 12.41 -0.03
N ILE A 131 2.28 12.02 0.45
CA ILE A 131 2.70 10.63 0.57
C ILE A 131 3.25 10.41 1.99
N VAL A 132 2.48 9.70 2.81
CA VAL A 132 2.87 9.35 4.18
C VAL A 132 3.40 7.92 4.18
N CYS A 133 4.60 7.70 4.72
CA CYS A 133 5.21 6.37 4.79
C CYS A 133 5.46 5.94 6.24
N PHE A 134 4.75 4.90 6.69
CA PHE A 134 5.04 4.18 7.92
C PHE A 134 5.95 2.98 7.63
N TYR A 135 6.94 2.77 8.49
CA TYR A 135 7.88 1.66 8.39
C TYR A 135 8.45 1.31 9.76
N SER A 136 9.13 0.17 9.88
CA SER A 136 9.62 -0.37 11.16
C SER A 136 11.12 -0.67 11.12
N ASP A 137 11.78 -0.66 12.28
CA ASP A 137 13.21 -0.99 12.42
C ASP A 137 13.50 -2.49 12.66
N ASN A 138 12.46 -3.30 12.89
CA ASN A 138 12.59 -4.74 13.17
C ASN A 138 11.66 -5.62 12.32
N ASP A 139 11.32 -5.18 11.11
CA ASP A 139 10.53 -5.98 10.16
C ASP A 139 11.22 -7.34 9.88
N PRO A 140 10.52 -8.48 10.10
CA PRO A 140 11.13 -9.81 9.94
C PRO A 140 11.21 -10.26 8.47
N TYR A 141 10.54 -9.57 7.55
CA TYR A 141 10.45 -9.92 6.13
C TYR A 141 11.32 -9.03 5.26
N VAL A 142 11.25 -7.71 5.48
CA VAL A 142 11.94 -6.70 4.67
C VAL A 142 13.00 -6.02 5.52
N LYS A 143 14.20 -5.85 4.98
CA LYS A 143 15.27 -5.17 5.72
C LYS A 143 14.92 -3.71 5.95
N TYR A 144 15.28 -3.20 7.13
CA TYR A 144 15.13 -1.79 7.50
C TYR A 144 15.63 -0.83 6.42
N GLU A 145 16.82 -1.08 5.86
CA GLU A 145 17.40 -0.17 4.86
C GLU A 145 16.58 -0.10 3.57
N VAL A 146 15.83 -1.16 3.26
CA VAL A 146 14.99 -1.24 2.06
C VAL A 146 13.69 -0.45 2.26
N GLU A 147 13.01 -0.62 3.40
CA GLU A 147 11.83 0.17 3.71
C GLU A 147 12.19 1.65 3.84
N LYS A 148 13.33 1.94 4.47
CA LYS A 148 13.83 3.31 4.63
C LYS A 148 14.16 3.94 3.27
N ASP A 149 14.88 3.24 2.39
CA ASP A 149 15.19 3.73 1.03
C ASP A 149 13.91 4.02 0.23
N PHE A 150 12.91 3.15 0.34
CA PHE A 150 11.61 3.37 -0.29
C PHE A 150 10.94 4.64 0.24
N ALA A 151 10.85 4.78 1.57
CA ALA A 151 10.25 5.95 2.21
C ALA A 151 10.99 7.24 1.84
N ASP A 152 12.33 7.25 1.90
CA ASP A 152 13.16 8.42 1.56
C ASP A 152 12.90 8.90 0.12
N LYS A 153 12.69 7.97 -0.83
CA LYS A 153 12.45 8.29 -2.24
C LYS A 153 11.09 8.92 -2.49
N ILE A 154 10.02 8.42 -1.87
CA ILE A 154 8.65 8.79 -2.26
C ILE A 154 7.93 9.69 -1.27
N SER A 155 8.25 9.65 0.01
CA SER A 155 7.42 10.29 1.05
C SER A 155 7.51 11.81 1.05
N THR A 156 6.42 12.47 1.41
CA THR A 156 6.42 13.83 1.95
C THR A 156 6.62 13.83 3.45
N GLU A 157 6.15 12.78 4.13
CA GLU A 157 6.37 12.53 5.56
C GLU A 157 6.66 11.05 5.79
N SER A 158 7.69 10.76 6.59
CA SER A 158 8.08 9.40 6.95
C SER A 158 8.06 9.20 8.47
N ILE A 159 7.43 8.10 8.90
CA ILE A 159 7.19 7.77 10.30
C ILE A 159 7.79 6.39 10.55
N LEU A 160 8.87 6.37 11.33
CA LEU A 160 9.41 5.13 11.88
C LEU A 160 8.61 4.77 13.14
N ILE A 161 8.06 3.55 13.18
CA ILE A 161 7.46 2.99 14.39
C ILE A 161 8.44 1.97 14.98
N PRO A 162 9.10 2.28 16.11
CA PRO A 162 10.10 1.40 16.68
C PRO A 162 9.48 0.07 17.12
N ASN A 163 10.15 -1.03 16.76
CA ASN A 163 9.80 -2.39 17.13
C ASN A 163 8.40 -2.88 16.66
N ALA A 164 7.89 -2.37 15.55
CA ALA A 164 6.52 -2.64 15.06
C ALA A 164 6.38 -3.89 14.18
N GLY A 165 7.46 -4.66 13.98
CA GLY A 165 7.50 -5.78 13.04
C GLY A 165 7.12 -5.34 11.63
N HIS A 166 6.26 -6.11 10.95
CA HIS A 166 5.73 -5.75 9.61
C HIS A 166 4.40 -4.97 9.69
N ILE A 167 4.07 -4.39 10.86
CA ILE A 167 2.80 -3.71 11.14
C ILE A 167 1.62 -4.60 10.69
N ASN A 168 1.65 -5.86 11.12
CA ASN A 168 0.67 -6.89 10.77
C ASN A 168 0.16 -7.59 12.05
N SER A 169 -0.88 -8.44 11.95
CA SER A 169 -1.42 -9.15 13.11
C SER A 169 -0.37 -10.00 13.85
N GLU A 170 0.58 -10.61 13.14
CA GLU A 170 1.67 -11.39 13.75
C GLU A 170 2.58 -10.53 14.64
N SER A 171 2.64 -9.22 14.36
CA SER A 171 3.36 -8.21 15.13
C SER A 171 2.46 -7.48 16.14
N GLY A 172 1.21 -7.92 16.31
CA GLY A 172 0.24 -7.35 17.25
C GLY A 172 -0.66 -6.24 16.68
N TYR A 173 -0.63 -6.00 15.37
CA TYR A 173 -1.41 -4.94 14.71
C TYR A 173 -2.72 -5.46 14.11
N ASP A 174 -3.66 -5.83 14.97
CA ASP A 174 -5.08 -6.00 14.61
C ASP A 174 -5.82 -4.65 14.52
N THR A 175 -5.21 -3.61 15.08
CA THR A 175 -5.60 -2.20 14.99
C THR A 175 -4.36 -1.36 14.69
N PHE A 176 -4.53 -0.16 14.15
CA PHE A 176 -3.41 0.74 13.87
C PHE A 176 -3.81 2.20 14.09
N GLU A 177 -3.87 2.63 15.35
CA GLU A 177 -4.43 3.93 15.73
C GLU A 177 -3.60 5.12 15.23
N GLU A 178 -2.28 4.96 15.14
CA GLU A 178 -1.36 5.99 14.69
C GLU A 178 -1.67 6.47 13.27
N ILE A 179 -2.26 5.61 12.41
CA ILE A 179 -2.63 5.98 11.05
C ILE A 179 -3.73 7.04 11.00
N VAL A 180 -4.55 7.17 12.05
CA VAL A 180 -5.74 8.04 12.08
C VAL A 180 -5.37 9.51 11.92
N GLY A 181 -4.23 9.92 12.49
CA GLY A 181 -3.75 11.31 12.38
C GLY A 181 -3.39 11.73 10.95
N TYR A 182 -3.34 10.77 10.02
CA TYR A 182 -2.85 10.94 8.66
C TYR A 182 -3.92 10.71 7.59
N LEU A 183 -5.17 10.47 7.99
CA LEU A 183 -6.30 10.24 7.07
C LEU A 183 -6.76 11.50 6.31
#